data_AF-A0A225UGC0-F1
#
_entry.id   AF-A0A225UGC0-F1
#
_cell.length_a   1.000
_cell.length_b   1.000
_cell.length_c   1.000
_cell.angle_alpha   90.00
_cell.angle_beta   90.00
_cell.angle_gamma   90.00
#
_symmetry.space_group_name_H-M   'P 1'
#
loop_
_entity.id
_entity.type
_entity.pdbx_description
1 polymer ?
#
loop_
_entity_poly.entity_id
_entity_poly.type
_entity_poly.pdbx_seq_one_letter_code
_entity_poly.pdbx_strand_id
1 'polypeptide(L)'
;MALDIPGRHPAREICEHKRKWEDIVQHGVTPKWKKLFIKQQVPPANHGSARRALNTISKNLRSGQDTNHNLILALDLLRSLDGITCIQKGDLDISIDSRLIHDLSFPKDSLVNDNLDDEGEIPVSYVEAVALANHVLDGATEHPGKQPMMSVDMNGAFRNIPVAVEAVGRFSGTIPELCILVIDLYWSNSPPANFGWLKPT
;
A
#
# COMPACT_ATOMS: atom_id res chain seq x y z
N MET A 1 -14.71 1.47 -10.41
CA MET A 1 -15.55 2.63 -10.06
C MET A 1 -14.59 3.79 -9.88
N ALA A 2 -14.60 4.79 -10.75
CA ALA A 2 -13.76 5.97 -10.56
C ALA A 2 -14.19 6.65 -9.25
N LEU A 3 -13.22 7.08 -8.44
CA LEU A 3 -13.51 7.95 -7.30
C LEU A 3 -14.08 9.25 -7.84
N ASP A 4 -15.41 9.34 -7.85
CA ASP A 4 -16.10 10.52 -8.31
C ASP A 4 -15.80 11.65 -7.32
N ILE A 5 -15.34 12.78 -7.85
CA ILE A 5 -14.94 13.92 -7.03
C ILE A 5 -16.23 14.58 -6.53
N PRO A 6 -16.59 14.50 -5.23
CA PRO A 6 -17.88 15.03 -4.77
C PRO A 6 -17.93 16.54 -4.99
N GLY A 7 -19.04 17.07 -5.51
CA GLY A 7 -19.25 18.51 -5.71
C GLY A 7 -19.00 19.35 -4.44
N ARG A 8 -18.76 20.66 -4.62
CA ARG A 8 -18.34 21.67 -3.60
C ARG A 8 -18.79 21.31 -2.17
N HIS A 9 -17.91 20.68 -1.40
CA HIS A 9 -18.07 20.53 0.04
C HIS A 9 -17.26 21.64 0.75
N PRO A 10 -17.82 22.36 1.74
CA PRO A 10 -17.15 23.50 2.40
C PRO A 10 -15.77 23.16 2.97
N ALA A 11 -15.59 21.94 3.48
CA ALA A 11 -14.29 21.46 3.99
C ALA A 11 -13.17 21.42 2.93
N ARG A 12 -13.50 21.45 1.63
CA ARG A 12 -12.50 21.46 0.55
C ARG A 12 -11.82 22.82 0.40
N GLU A 13 -12.41 23.91 0.88
CA GLU A 13 -11.77 25.23 0.85
C GLU A 13 -10.68 25.37 1.93
N ILE A 14 -10.64 24.45 2.89
CA ILE A 14 -9.73 24.46 4.06
C ILE A 14 -8.55 23.50 3.86
N CYS A 15 -8.64 22.55 2.93
CA CYS A 15 -7.59 21.55 2.71
C CYS A 15 -6.47 22.12 1.83
N GLU A 16 -5.35 22.49 2.46
CA GLU A 16 -4.14 23.02 1.83
C GLU A 16 -3.65 22.16 0.65
N HIS A 17 -3.82 20.83 0.75
CA HIS A 17 -3.34 19.87 -0.25
C HIS A 17 -4.41 19.39 -1.25
N LYS A 18 -5.54 20.08 -1.35
CA LYS A 18 -6.66 19.69 -2.23
C LYS A 18 -6.25 19.38 -3.67
N ARG A 19 -5.43 20.24 -4.29
CA ARG A 19 -4.98 20.02 -5.68
C ARG A 19 -4.15 18.75 -5.83
N LYS A 20 -3.29 18.47 -4.85
CA LYS A 20 -2.47 17.24 -4.83
C LYS A 20 -3.36 16.00 -4.65
N TRP A 21 -4.41 16.08 -3.84
CA TRP A 21 -5.38 14.99 -3.72
C TRP A 21 -6.18 14.77 -5.01
N GLU A 22 -6.65 15.85 -5.66
CA GLU A 22 -7.35 15.76 -6.95
C GLU A 22 -6.47 15.12 -8.02
N ASP A 23 -5.19 15.49 -8.06
CA ASP A 23 -4.20 14.88 -8.95
C ASP A 23 -4.03 13.38 -8.68
N ILE A 24 -3.90 12.97 -7.41
CA ILE A 24 -3.82 11.54 -7.03
C ILE A 24 -5.09 10.78 -7.44
N VAL A 25 -6.27 11.36 -7.26
CA VAL A 25 -7.53 10.71 -7.65
C VAL A 25 -7.63 10.51 -9.16
N GLN A 26 -7.12 11.46 -9.95
CA GLN A 26 -7.20 11.43 -11.42
C GLN A 26 -6.09 10.59 -12.07
N HIS A 27 -4.87 10.69 -11.55
CA HIS A 27 -3.66 10.16 -12.20
C HIS A 27 -2.99 9.05 -11.38
N GLY A 28 -3.43 8.84 -10.14
CA GLY A 28 -2.76 7.94 -9.21
C GLY A 28 -1.56 8.58 -8.53
N VAL A 29 -1.07 7.90 -7.48
CA VAL A 29 0.19 8.23 -6.84
C VAL A 29 1.33 7.89 -7.81
N THR A 30 2.19 8.87 -8.07
CA THR A 30 3.43 8.70 -8.84
C THR A 30 4.62 8.77 -7.89
N PRO A 31 5.13 7.63 -7.41
CA PRO A 31 6.28 7.62 -6.51
C PRO A 31 7.53 8.07 -7.25
N LYS A 32 8.39 8.81 -6.55
CA LYS A 32 9.74 9.13 -7.04
C LYS A 32 10.71 8.07 -6.56
N TRP A 33 11.73 7.82 -7.36
CA TRP A 33 12.69 6.76 -7.10
C TRP A 33 14.11 7.33 -7.07
N LYS A 34 14.89 6.98 -6.05
CA LYS A 34 16.30 7.39 -5.88
C LYS A 34 17.20 6.84 -6.98
N LYS A 35 16.89 5.65 -7.49
CA LYS A 35 17.66 4.89 -8.50
C LYS A 35 16.73 4.28 -9.53
N LEU A 36 17.26 4.03 -10.72
CA LEU A 36 16.57 3.25 -11.75
C LEU A 36 16.51 1.77 -11.37
N PHE A 37 15.41 1.12 -11.69
CA PHE A 37 15.25 -0.32 -11.52
C PHE A 37 15.84 -1.09 -12.70
N ILE A 38 16.51 -2.20 -12.40
CA ILE A 38 17.02 -3.13 -13.41
C ILE A 38 15.86 -4.02 -13.87
N LYS A 39 15.75 -4.24 -15.19
CA LYS A 39 14.75 -5.15 -15.75
C LYS A 39 14.98 -6.58 -15.26
N GLN A 40 13.97 -7.16 -14.64
CA GLN A 40 13.99 -8.56 -14.23
C GLN A 40 13.62 -9.47 -15.40
N GLN A 41 14.37 -10.57 -15.54
CA GLN A 41 14.16 -11.58 -16.59
C GLN A 41 13.67 -12.92 -16.04
N VAL A 42 13.87 -13.13 -14.75
CA VAL A 42 13.56 -14.38 -14.05
C VAL A 42 12.76 -14.00 -12.81
N PRO A 43 11.68 -14.72 -12.49
CA PRO A 43 10.94 -14.47 -11.27
C PRO A 43 11.82 -14.71 -10.03
N PRO A 44 11.67 -13.90 -8.97
CA PRO A 44 12.30 -14.20 -7.69
C PRO A 44 11.77 -15.54 -7.14
N ALA A 45 12.59 -16.19 -6.30
CA ALA A 45 12.17 -17.43 -5.65
C ALA A 45 11.02 -17.15 -4.67
N ASN A 46 10.00 -18.01 -4.69
CA ASN A 46 8.93 -17.96 -3.69
C ASN A 46 9.36 -18.64 -2.40
N HIS A 47 8.97 -18.04 -1.27
CA HIS A 47 9.18 -18.64 0.04
C HIS A 47 8.32 -19.91 0.21
N GLY A 48 8.81 -20.89 0.97
CA GLY A 48 8.13 -22.17 1.18
C GLY A 48 6.74 -22.05 1.81
N SER A 49 6.47 -20.96 2.54
CA SER A 49 5.15 -20.66 3.09
C SER A 49 4.11 -20.38 2.00
N ALA A 50 4.48 -19.70 0.90
CA ALA A 50 3.58 -19.45 -0.23
C ALA A 50 3.09 -20.76 -0.86
N ARG A 51 3.98 -21.76 -0.98
CA ARG A 51 3.68 -23.09 -1.50
C ARG A 51 2.68 -23.86 -0.64
N ARG A 52 2.74 -23.67 0.68
CA ARG A 52 1.81 -24.32 1.64
C ARG A 52 0.43 -23.66 1.67
N ALA A 53 0.31 -22.41 1.20
CA ALA A 53 -0.92 -21.61 1.27
C ALA A 53 -1.54 -21.28 -0.11
N LEU A 54 -1.22 -22.04 -1.16
CA LEU A 54 -1.65 -21.73 -2.54
C LEU A 54 -3.17 -21.54 -2.69
N ASN A 55 -3.97 -22.35 -1.99
CA ASN A 55 -5.43 -22.23 -2.03
C ASN A 55 -5.91 -20.89 -1.49
N THR A 56 -5.35 -20.45 -0.36
CA THR A 56 -5.76 -19.18 0.25
C THR A 56 -5.22 -17.98 -0.51
N ILE A 57 -4.01 -18.10 -1.07
CA ILE A 57 -3.47 -17.09 -1.99
C ILE A 57 -4.36 -16.96 -3.23
N SER A 58 -4.79 -18.07 -3.83
CA SER A 58 -5.68 -18.07 -4.99
C SER A 58 -7.02 -17.38 -4.68
N LYS A 59 -7.62 -17.66 -3.51
CA LYS A 59 -8.85 -16.98 -3.05
C LYS A 59 -8.65 -15.47 -2.89
N ASN A 60 -7.56 -15.04 -2.27
CA ASN A 60 -7.25 -13.62 -2.09
C ASN A 60 -7.00 -12.91 -3.41
N LEU A 61 -6.26 -13.55 -4.33
CA LEU A 61 -6.01 -13.00 -5.65
C LEU A 61 -7.29 -12.86 -6.46
N ARG A 62 -8.17 -13.87 -6.39
CA ARG A 62 -9.49 -13.80 -7.02
C ARG A 62 -10.30 -12.64 -6.47
N SER A 63 -10.35 -12.49 -5.14
CA SER A 63 -11.01 -11.36 -4.51
C SER A 63 -10.42 -10.02 -4.92
N GLY A 64 -9.08 -9.89 -5.00
CA GLY A 64 -8.42 -8.67 -5.45
C GLY A 64 -8.68 -8.37 -6.93
N GLN A 65 -8.78 -9.39 -7.78
CA GLN A 65 -9.14 -9.24 -9.19
C GLN A 65 -10.60 -8.81 -9.34
N ASP A 66 -11.53 -9.42 -8.59
CA ASP A 66 -12.96 -9.08 -8.63
C ASP A 66 -13.22 -7.63 -8.18
N THR A 67 -12.37 -7.08 -7.31
CA THR A 67 -12.42 -5.67 -6.88
C THR A 67 -11.58 -4.73 -7.75
N ASN A 68 -10.97 -5.22 -8.83
CA ASN A 68 -10.01 -4.48 -9.68
C ASN A 68 -8.78 -3.95 -8.94
N HIS A 69 -8.42 -4.51 -7.79
CA HIS A 69 -7.20 -4.14 -7.08
C HIS A 69 -5.96 -4.83 -7.66
N ASN A 70 -6.14 -6.01 -8.25
CA ASN A 70 -5.05 -6.82 -8.77
C ASN A 70 -5.24 -7.10 -10.26
N LEU A 71 -4.18 -6.92 -11.04
CA LEU A 71 -4.07 -7.43 -12.39
C LEU A 71 -3.27 -8.74 -12.36
N ILE A 72 -3.87 -9.82 -12.88
CA ILE A 72 -3.23 -11.14 -12.95
C ILE A 72 -2.87 -11.42 -14.40
N LEU A 73 -1.58 -11.71 -14.63
CA LEU A 73 -0.98 -11.94 -15.93
C LEU A 73 -0.28 -13.31 -15.95
N ALA A 74 -0.04 -13.83 -17.15
CA ALA A 74 0.82 -14.99 -17.32
C ALA A 74 2.28 -14.64 -16.96
N LEU A 75 2.97 -15.57 -16.30
CA LEU A 75 4.33 -15.35 -15.79
C LEU A 75 5.37 -15.11 -16.88
N ASP A 76 5.18 -15.70 -18.06
CA ASP A 76 6.06 -15.53 -19.21
C ASP A 76 6.12 -14.09 -19.74
N LEU A 77 5.08 -13.28 -19.48
CA LEU A 77 5.05 -11.87 -19.80
C LEU A 77 6.07 -11.03 -19.01
N LEU A 78 6.59 -11.53 -17.89
CA LEU A 78 7.63 -10.84 -17.10
C LEU A 78 8.81 -10.39 -17.96
N ARG A 79 9.22 -11.20 -18.94
CA ARG A 79 10.38 -10.92 -19.80
C ARG A 79 10.10 -9.83 -20.82
N SER A 80 8.85 -9.76 -21.28
CA SER A 80 8.41 -8.83 -22.31
C SER A 80 8.05 -7.46 -21.73
N LEU A 81 7.56 -7.41 -20.49
CA LEU A 81 7.15 -6.18 -19.85
C LEU A 81 8.35 -5.40 -19.30
N ASP A 82 8.36 -4.10 -19.56
CA ASP A 82 9.27 -3.16 -18.91
C ASP A 82 8.60 -2.59 -17.65
N GLY A 83 9.41 -2.10 -16.72
CA GLY A 83 8.87 -1.46 -15.51
C GLY A 83 8.36 -2.43 -14.43
N ILE A 84 8.48 -3.75 -14.64
CA ILE A 84 8.09 -4.76 -13.66
C ILE A 84 9.22 -5.03 -12.66
N THR A 85 8.90 -4.92 -11.38
CA THR A 85 9.78 -5.33 -10.27
C THR A 85 8.99 -6.26 -9.35
N CYS A 86 9.34 -7.55 -9.39
CA CYS A 86 8.85 -8.62 -8.56
C CYS A 86 9.75 -8.82 -7.34
N ILE A 87 9.14 -9.00 -6.17
CA ILE A 87 9.86 -9.14 -4.90
C ILE A 87 9.57 -10.51 -4.28
N GLN A 88 10.55 -11.05 -3.54
CA GLN A 88 10.41 -12.29 -2.79
C GLN A 88 9.49 -12.09 -1.57
N LYS A 89 8.59 -13.05 -1.33
CA LYS A 89 7.71 -13.03 -0.17
C LYS A 89 8.46 -13.36 1.13
N GLY A 90 8.25 -12.57 2.19
CA GLY A 90 8.81 -12.80 3.52
C GLY A 90 8.26 -14.02 4.29
N ASP A 91 8.93 -14.38 5.38
CA ASP A 91 8.70 -15.59 6.20
C ASP A 91 7.71 -15.33 7.35
N LEU A 92 6.41 -15.32 7.05
CA LEU A 92 5.38 -15.39 8.08
C LEU A 92 4.52 -16.65 7.89
N ASP A 93 4.28 -17.40 8.96
CA ASP A 93 3.42 -18.57 8.92
C ASP A 93 1.98 -18.15 8.62
N ILE A 94 1.43 -18.74 7.55
CA ILE A 94 0.22 -18.25 6.89
C ILE A 94 -1.02 -19.04 7.36
N SER A 95 -0.91 -19.76 8.49
CA SER A 95 -1.86 -20.79 8.92
C SER A 95 -3.11 -20.26 9.63
N ILE A 96 -3.15 -18.99 10.04
CA ILE A 96 -4.21 -18.44 10.93
C ILE A 96 -5.02 -17.29 10.28
N ASP A 97 -4.38 -16.35 9.59
CA ASP A 97 -5.05 -15.33 8.74
C ASP A 97 -4.10 -14.96 7.60
N SER A 98 -4.29 -15.56 6.43
CA SER A 98 -3.41 -15.35 5.30
C SER A 98 -3.78 -14.08 4.56
N ARG A 99 -3.24 -12.93 4.96
CA ARG A 99 -3.28 -11.76 4.08
C ARG A 99 -2.13 -11.85 3.09
N LEU A 100 -2.43 -11.70 1.80
CA LEU A 100 -1.37 -11.55 0.80
C LEU A 100 -0.74 -10.16 1.04
N ILE A 101 0.48 -10.15 1.55
CA ILE A 101 1.28 -8.95 1.73
C ILE A 101 2.47 -9.10 0.78
N HIS A 102 2.67 -8.11 -0.10
CA HIS A 102 3.94 -7.97 -0.80
C HIS A 102 4.94 -7.41 0.19
N ASP A 103 5.96 -8.20 0.50
CA ASP A 103 7.05 -7.73 1.35
C ASP A 103 7.95 -6.81 0.52
N LEU A 104 7.55 -5.56 0.38
CA LEU A 104 8.32 -4.55 -0.34
C LEU A 104 9.62 -4.17 0.39
N SER A 105 9.85 -4.73 1.59
CA SER A 105 10.98 -4.50 2.48
C SER A 105 11.98 -5.66 2.59
N PHE A 106 11.84 -6.70 1.77
CA PHE A 106 12.82 -7.80 1.71
C PHE A 106 13.30 -8.10 0.27
N PRO A 107 14.60 -8.40 0.02
CA PRO A 107 15.72 -8.39 0.96
C PRO A 107 16.33 -6.98 1.12
N LYS A 108 16.86 -6.73 2.32
CA LYS A 108 17.48 -5.45 2.73
C LYS A 108 18.42 -4.90 1.67
N ASP A 109 18.33 -3.60 1.38
CA ASP A 109 19.18 -2.85 0.44
C ASP A 109 18.91 -3.10 -1.07
N SER A 110 17.84 -3.82 -1.43
CA SER A 110 17.43 -4.09 -2.83
C SER A 110 15.97 -3.70 -3.15
N LEU A 111 15.41 -2.81 -2.33
CA LEU A 111 13.96 -2.69 -2.13
C LEU A 111 13.31 -1.60 -2.96
N VAL A 112 12.04 -1.81 -3.34
CA VAL A 112 11.14 -0.75 -3.83
C VAL A 112 11.00 0.34 -2.76
N ASN A 113 10.94 -0.09 -1.50
CA ASN A 113 10.85 0.76 -0.31
C ASN A 113 12.08 1.63 -0.09
N ASP A 114 13.28 1.04 -0.06
CA ASP A 114 14.54 1.79 0.13
C ASP A 114 14.82 2.76 -1.02
N ASN A 115 14.32 2.41 -2.22
CA ASN A 115 14.47 3.21 -3.42
C ASN A 115 13.44 4.33 -3.52
N LEU A 116 12.44 4.41 -2.63
CA LEU A 116 11.50 5.53 -2.60
C LEU A 116 12.22 6.82 -2.21
N ASP A 117 11.96 7.88 -2.95
CA ASP A 117 12.44 9.23 -2.68
C ASP A 117 11.34 10.03 -1.97
N ASP A 118 11.67 10.59 -0.81
CA ASP A 118 10.79 11.38 0.06
C ASP A 118 10.66 12.84 -0.40
N GLU A 119 11.36 13.24 -1.47
CA GLU A 119 11.27 14.56 -2.09
C GLU A 119 9.84 14.95 -2.51
N GLY A 120 9.24 15.86 -1.73
CA GLY A 120 7.92 16.42 -2.00
C GLY A 120 6.77 15.66 -1.32
N GLU A 121 7.06 14.73 -0.41
CA GLU A 121 6.08 14.21 0.53
C GLU A 121 5.56 15.32 1.47
N ILE A 122 4.32 15.18 1.92
CA ILE A 122 3.74 16.11 2.90
C ILE A 122 4.30 15.69 4.27
N PRO A 123 4.99 16.57 5.00
CA PRO A 123 5.47 16.23 6.33
C PRO A 123 4.27 16.00 7.24
N VAL A 124 4.06 14.76 7.67
CA VAL A 124 3.03 14.41 8.65
C VAL A 124 3.71 14.31 10.01
N SER A 125 3.28 15.14 10.96
CA SER A 125 3.66 14.96 12.36
C SER A 125 2.75 13.92 13.01
N TYR A 126 3.37 12.87 13.55
CA TYR A 126 2.64 11.93 14.37
C TYR A 126 2.49 12.50 15.79
N VAL A 127 1.25 12.69 16.21
CA VAL A 127 0.93 12.97 17.62
C VAL A 127 0.73 11.62 18.30
N GLU A 128 1.47 11.40 19.39
CA GLU A 128 1.33 10.15 20.15
C GLU A 128 -0.10 9.96 20.64
N ALA A 129 -0.56 8.70 20.68
CA ALA A 129 -1.91 8.37 21.11
C ALA A 129 -2.23 8.89 22.51
N VAL A 130 -1.23 8.91 23.41
CA VAL A 130 -1.37 9.46 24.77
C VAL A 130 -1.57 10.98 24.72
N ALA A 131 -0.81 11.69 23.88
CA ALA A 131 -0.97 13.14 23.73
C ALA A 131 -2.35 13.50 23.14
N LEU A 132 -2.83 12.73 22.16
CA LEU A 132 -4.17 12.90 21.61
C LEU A 132 -5.26 12.61 22.66
N ALA A 133 -5.12 11.53 23.44
CA ALA A 133 -6.05 11.18 24.50
C ALA A 133 -6.12 12.26 25.58
N ASN A 134 -4.96 12.77 26.02
CA ASN A 134 -4.89 13.88 26.97
C ASN A 134 -5.57 15.14 26.41
N HIS A 135 -5.34 15.47 25.14
CA HIS A 135 -6.00 16.61 24.51
C HIS A 135 -7.53 16.48 24.50
N VAL A 136 -8.06 15.28 24.28
CA VAL A 136 -9.51 15.02 24.38
C VAL A 136 -10.01 15.20 25.82
N LEU A 137 -9.26 14.72 26.82
CA LEU A 137 -9.62 14.86 28.24
C LEU A 137 -9.55 16.30 28.74
N ASP A 138 -8.55 17.06 28.30
CA ASP A 138 -8.41 18.48 28.60
C ASP A 138 -9.60 19.25 28.01
N GLY A 139 -9.92 19.00 26.74
CA GLY A 139 -11.11 19.54 26.10
C GLY A 139 -12.39 19.19 26.86
N ALA A 140 -12.54 17.94 27.31
CA ALA A 140 -13.66 17.47 28.15
C ALA A 140 -13.82 18.25 29.45
N THR A 141 -12.70 18.63 30.05
CA THR A 141 -12.64 19.40 31.28
C THR A 141 -12.99 20.87 31.03
N GLU A 142 -12.45 21.47 29.96
CA GLU A 142 -12.66 22.88 29.62
C GLU A 142 -14.08 23.16 29.12
N HIS A 143 -14.70 22.20 28.43
CA HIS A 143 -16.02 22.36 27.82
C HIS A 143 -16.97 21.19 28.13
N PRO A 144 -17.42 21.03 29.39
CA PRO A 144 -18.24 19.90 29.79
C PRO A 144 -19.52 19.76 28.95
N GLY A 145 -19.79 18.55 28.46
CA GLY A 145 -21.00 18.21 27.70
C GLY A 145 -21.04 18.74 26.27
N LYS A 146 -19.94 19.27 25.74
CA LYS A 146 -19.86 19.85 24.39
C LYS A 146 -18.89 19.15 23.42
N GLN A 147 -18.35 17.96 23.75
CA GLN A 147 -17.57 17.16 22.78
C GLN A 147 -18.42 16.04 22.17
N PRO A 148 -19.06 16.24 21.00
CA PRO A 148 -19.42 15.12 20.16
C PRO A 148 -18.13 14.53 19.56
N MET A 149 -17.73 13.35 20.02
CA MET A 149 -16.62 12.60 19.41
C MET A 149 -17.15 11.67 18.33
N MET A 150 -16.61 11.80 17.12
CA MET A 150 -16.86 10.86 16.02
C MET A 150 -15.58 10.07 15.77
N SER A 151 -15.66 8.75 15.93
CA SER A 151 -14.63 7.84 15.46
C SER A 151 -15.08 7.27 14.12
N VAL A 152 -14.17 7.24 13.16
CA VAL A 152 -14.40 6.64 11.85
C VAL A 152 -13.33 5.58 11.64
N ASP A 153 -13.75 4.36 11.34
CA ASP A 153 -12.84 3.31 10.91
C ASP A 153 -12.42 3.60 9.46
N MET A 154 -11.11 3.73 9.25
CA MET A 154 -10.50 3.90 7.93
C MET A 154 -9.86 2.61 7.42
N ASN A 155 -10.30 1.45 7.94
CA ASN A 155 -9.83 0.16 7.46
C ASN A 155 -9.96 0.07 5.93
N GLY A 156 -8.82 -0.22 5.29
CA GLY A 156 -8.76 -0.33 3.83
C GLY A 156 -8.72 1.00 3.08
N ALA A 157 -8.56 2.15 3.75
CA ALA A 157 -8.47 3.46 3.08
C ALA A 157 -7.41 3.48 1.97
N PHE A 158 -6.25 2.86 2.19
CA PHE A 158 -5.18 2.74 1.18
C PHE A 158 -5.61 1.99 -0.08
N ARG A 159 -6.55 1.05 0.01
CA ARG A 159 -7.08 0.30 -1.15
C ARG A 159 -7.84 1.20 -2.12
N ASN A 160 -8.20 2.40 -1.71
CA ASN A 160 -8.86 3.39 -2.56
C ASN A 160 -7.87 4.43 -3.11
N ILE A 161 -6.56 4.27 -2.88
CA ILE A 161 -5.56 5.19 -3.40
C ILE A 161 -4.91 4.53 -4.63
N PRO A 162 -5.25 4.96 -5.85
CA PRO A 162 -4.68 4.35 -7.06
C PRO A 162 -3.20 4.71 -7.18
N VAL A 163 -2.43 3.83 -7.82
CA VAL A 163 -1.04 4.09 -8.23
C VAL A 163 -1.03 4.36 -9.73
N ALA A 164 -0.20 5.30 -10.17
CA ALA A 164 -0.07 5.66 -11.58
C ALA A 164 0.38 4.45 -12.42
N VAL A 165 -0.14 4.35 -13.65
CA VAL A 165 0.08 3.18 -14.53
C VAL A 165 1.57 2.97 -14.86
N GLU A 166 2.36 4.03 -14.87
CA GLU A 166 3.80 4.00 -15.08
C GLU A 166 4.56 3.43 -13.88
N ALA A 167 3.92 3.41 -12.70
CA ALA A 167 4.53 3.02 -11.43
C ALA A 167 4.00 1.68 -10.88
N VAL A 168 2.78 1.25 -11.22
CA VAL A 168 2.17 0.01 -10.68
C VAL A 168 3.04 -1.23 -10.89
N GLY A 169 3.82 -1.28 -11.97
CA GLY A 169 4.74 -2.39 -12.23
C GLY A 169 5.79 -2.62 -11.12
N ARG A 170 6.06 -1.61 -10.30
CA ARG A 170 6.96 -1.71 -9.14
C ARG A 170 6.33 -2.43 -7.95
N PHE A 171 5.01 -2.58 -7.94
CA PHE A 171 4.25 -3.24 -6.89
C PHE A 171 3.74 -4.59 -7.42
N SER A 172 4.68 -5.43 -7.87
CA SER A 172 4.36 -6.72 -8.47
C SER A 172 4.98 -7.88 -7.71
N GLY A 173 4.39 -9.06 -7.85
CA GLY A 173 4.85 -10.30 -7.26
C GLY A 173 4.54 -11.48 -8.18
N THR A 174 5.26 -12.58 -7.99
CA THR A 174 5.08 -13.79 -8.81
C THR A 174 4.63 -14.97 -7.97
N ILE A 175 3.82 -15.84 -8.55
CA ILE A 175 3.54 -17.17 -7.99
C ILE A 175 3.90 -18.21 -9.04
N PRO A 176 5.17 -18.65 -9.09
CA PRO A 176 5.64 -19.61 -10.08
C PRO A 176 4.86 -20.91 -10.08
N GLU A 177 4.39 -21.36 -8.91
CA GLU A 177 3.58 -22.59 -8.76
C GLU A 177 2.23 -22.52 -9.49
N LEU A 178 1.73 -21.30 -9.73
CA LEU A 178 0.50 -21.05 -10.47
C LEU A 178 0.79 -20.45 -11.86
N CYS A 179 2.08 -20.26 -12.21
CA CYS A 179 2.52 -19.60 -13.44
C CYS A 179 1.92 -18.19 -13.65
N ILE A 180 1.79 -17.42 -12.58
CA ILE A 180 1.21 -16.05 -12.65
C ILE A 180 2.16 -14.96 -12.16
N LEU A 181 1.99 -13.79 -12.78
CA LEU A 181 2.47 -12.48 -12.35
C LEU A 181 1.27 -11.68 -11.82
N VAL A 182 1.43 -11.04 -10.67
CA VAL A 182 0.40 -10.23 -10.02
C VAL A 182 0.92 -8.81 -9.91
N ILE A 183 0.12 -7.84 -10.33
CA ILE A 183 0.40 -6.41 -10.19
C ILE A 183 -0.69 -5.79 -9.32
N ASP A 184 -0.28 -5.13 -8.24
CA ASP A 184 -1.18 -4.36 -7.39
C ASP A 184 -1.37 -2.96 -8.01
N LEU A 185 -2.63 -2.60 -8.26
CA LEU A 185 -2.98 -1.34 -8.94
C LEU A 185 -3.22 -0.18 -7.97
N TYR A 186 -3.32 -0.49 -6.67
CA TYR A 186 -3.61 0.46 -5.61
C TYR A 186 -2.53 0.37 -4.56
N TRP A 187 -2.37 1.46 -3.82
CA TRP A 187 -1.42 1.52 -2.73
C TRP A 187 -1.75 0.43 -1.70
N SER A 188 -0.89 -0.58 -1.61
CA SER A 188 -1.01 -1.60 -0.59
C SER A 188 -0.40 -1.09 0.73
N ASN A 189 -0.88 -1.64 1.84
CA ASN A 189 -0.76 -1.05 3.18
C ASN A 189 0.64 -0.49 3.52
N SER A 190 0.61 0.77 3.98
CA SER A 190 1.68 1.57 4.59
C SER A 190 2.84 2.01 3.70
N PRO A 191 3.21 3.30 3.75
CA PRO A 191 4.40 3.80 3.07
C PRO A 191 5.67 3.16 3.65
N PRO A 192 6.73 3.08 2.85
CA PRO A 192 7.99 2.55 3.29
C PRO A 192 8.86 3.61 3.94
N ALA A 193 8.51 3.99 5.16
CA ALA A 193 9.43 4.62 6.10
C ALA A 193 8.72 4.73 7.46
N ASN A 194 9.42 4.29 8.51
CA ASN A 194 9.15 4.64 9.92
C ASN A 194 7.93 4.05 10.64
N PHE A 195 7.32 2.97 10.15
CA PHE A 195 6.48 2.13 11.01
C PHE A 195 7.34 1.08 11.70
N GLY A 196 7.78 1.40 12.92
CA GLY A 196 8.43 0.45 13.80
C GLY A 196 7.51 -0.75 14.03
N TRP A 197 7.84 -1.88 13.40
CA TRP A 197 7.46 -3.16 13.96
C TRP A 197 8.13 -3.25 15.33
N LEU A 198 7.29 -3.38 16.35
CA LEU A 198 7.63 -3.66 17.73
C LEU A 198 8.85 -4.58 17.81
N LYS A 199 9.94 -4.08 18.39
CA LYS A 199 10.99 -4.98 18.87
C LYS A 199 10.33 -5.88 19.92
N PRO A 200 10.42 -7.22 19.82
CA PRO A 200 10.28 -8.03 21.01
C PRO A 200 11.39 -7.59 21.98
N THR A 201 11.01 -7.39 23.23
CA THR A 201 11.92 -7.20 24.38
C THR A 201 13.05 -8.22 24.39
#